data_AF-A0A7G9Y014-F1
#
_entry.id   AF-A0A7G9Y014-F1
#
_cell.length_a   1.000
_cell.length_b   1.000
_cell.length_c   1.000
_cell.angle_alpha   90.00
_cell.angle_beta   90.00
_cell.angle_gamma   90.00
#
_symmetry.space_group_name_H-M   'P 1'
#
loop_
_entity.id
_entity.type
_entity.pdbx_description
1 polymer ?
#
loop_
_entity_poly.entity_id
_entity_poly.type
_entity_poly.pdbx_seq_one_letter_code
_entity_poly.pdbx_strand_id
1 'polypeptide(L)'
;MVVATTLDNPNIADEFYGKRFGIEAMHKDWKSNAFEIEKTRVTDPKRIETLLIPIAFAYILCVLEGEKREETGDVRSPPKGKTRMTGLFLNGLRSISNHIRRATIEKFVIFIRNLLQPFFDAWKIPAFI
;
A
#
# COMPACT_ATOMS: atom_id res chain seq x y z
N MET A 1 16.07 2.73 -24.40
CA MET A 1 15.61 3.67 -23.35
C MET A 1 16.84 4.39 -22.84
N VAL A 2 16.76 5.69 -22.57
CA VAL A 2 17.89 6.45 -22.01
C VAL A 2 17.50 6.87 -20.59
N VAL A 3 18.32 6.52 -19.61
CA VAL A 3 18.11 6.85 -18.20
C VAL A 3 19.21 7.82 -17.76
N ALA A 4 18.84 9.03 -17.39
CA ALA A 4 19.75 9.96 -16.72
C ALA A 4 19.78 9.63 -15.23
N THR A 5 20.97 9.37 -14.67
CA THR A 5 21.13 8.89 -13.29
C THR A 5 22.41 9.42 -12.68
N THR A 6 22.42 9.54 -11.36
CA THR A 6 23.63 9.81 -10.56
C THR A 6 24.35 8.52 -10.14
N LEU A 7 23.80 7.36 -10.47
CA LEU A 7 24.42 6.06 -10.23
C LEU A 7 25.54 5.83 -11.25
N ASP A 8 26.67 5.35 -10.75
CA ASP A 8 27.87 5.03 -11.52
C ASP A 8 27.77 3.69 -12.27
N ASN A 9 26.97 2.75 -11.75
CA ASN A 9 26.76 1.43 -12.34
C ASN A 9 25.48 1.37 -13.20
N PRO A 10 25.59 1.18 -14.53
CA PRO A 10 24.44 1.12 -15.44
C PRO A 10 23.47 -0.04 -15.16
N ASN A 11 23.96 -1.21 -14.74
CA ASN A 11 23.12 -2.37 -14.47
C ASN A 11 22.23 -2.13 -13.24
N ILE A 12 22.79 -1.49 -12.21
CA ILE A 12 22.04 -1.10 -11.02
C ILE A 12 21.01 -0.03 -11.39
N ALA A 13 21.39 0.97 -12.19
CA ALA A 13 20.47 1.99 -12.66
C ALA A 13 19.28 1.43 -13.45
N ASP A 14 19.53 0.46 -14.34
CA ASP A 14 18.48 -0.22 -15.10
C ASP A 14 17.54 -1.02 -14.18
N GLU A 15 18.09 -1.77 -13.22
CA GLU A 15 17.27 -2.50 -12.23
C GLU A 15 16.38 -1.56 -11.41
N PHE A 16 16.93 -0.44 -10.92
CA PHE A 16 16.15 0.56 -10.19
C PHE A 16 15.09 1.20 -11.07
N TYR A 17 15.41 1.50 -12.34
CA TYR A 17 14.42 2.03 -13.28
C TYR A 17 13.29 1.02 -13.54
N GLY A 18 13.60 -0.27 -13.60
CA GLY A 18 12.62 -1.34 -13.71
C GLY A 18 11.57 -1.35 -12.59
N LYS A 19 11.91 -0.84 -11.38
CA LYS A 19 10.97 -0.72 -10.25
C LYS A 19 9.92 0.39 -10.45
N ARG A 20 10.10 1.28 -11.43
CA ARG A 20 9.18 2.40 -11.74
C ARG A 20 7.74 1.95 -11.95
N PHE A 21 7.53 0.79 -12.60
CA PHE A 21 6.20 0.27 -12.90
C PHE A 21 5.36 -0.01 -11.64
N GLY A 22 5.98 -0.11 -10.46
CA GLY A 22 5.26 -0.27 -9.19
C GLY A 22 4.23 0.84 -8.93
N ILE A 23 4.48 2.07 -9.41
CA ILE A 23 3.55 3.19 -9.22
C ILE A 23 2.25 3.06 -10.03
N GLU A 24 2.27 2.29 -11.14
CA GLU A 24 1.10 2.15 -12.01
C GLU A 24 -0.03 1.37 -11.32
N ALA A 25 0.33 0.38 -10.50
CA ALA A 25 -0.63 -0.34 -9.66
C ALA A 25 -1.33 0.63 -8.68
N MET A 26 -0.55 1.49 -8.01
CA MET A 26 -1.08 2.52 -7.12
C MET A 26 -2.04 3.47 -7.84
N HIS A 27 -1.66 3.97 -9.02
CA HIS A 27 -2.52 4.87 -9.81
C HIS A 27 -3.85 4.20 -10.20
N LYS A 28 -3.82 2.92 -10.58
CA LYS A 28 -5.03 2.15 -10.89
C LYS A 28 -5.92 2.00 -9.66
N ASP A 29 -5.34 1.72 -8.51
CA ASP A 29 -6.06 1.53 -7.26
C ASP A 29 -6.75 2.82 -6.77
N TRP A 30 -6.10 3.97 -6.97
CA TRP A 30 -6.64 5.29 -6.62
C TRP A 30 -7.75 5.74 -7.57
N LYS A 31 -7.58 5.52 -8.88
CA LYS A 31 -8.52 6.01 -9.89
C LYS A 31 -9.76 5.14 -10.05
N SER A 32 -9.61 3.82 -10.11
CA SER A 32 -10.68 2.95 -10.60
C SER A 32 -11.04 1.75 -9.73
N ASN A 33 -10.13 1.24 -8.87
CA ASN A 33 -10.42 0.00 -8.13
C ASN A 33 -11.04 0.23 -6.74
N ALA A 34 -10.50 1.16 -5.93
CA ALA A 34 -10.88 1.28 -4.53
C ALA A 34 -11.35 2.66 -4.11
N PHE A 35 -10.51 3.69 -4.31
CA PHE A 35 -10.84 5.04 -3.85
C PHE A 35 -11.71 5.81 -4.84
N GLU A 36 -11.76 5.36 -6.09
CA GLU A 36 -12.59 5.92 -7.17
C GLU A 36 -12.57 7.46 -7.19
N ILE A 37 -11.38 8.06 -7.03
CA ILE A 37 -11.25 9.51 -6.80
C ILE A 37 -11.97 10.32 -7.89
N GLU A 38 -11.89 9.86 -9.15
CA GLU A 38 -12.55 10.49 -10.29
C GLU A 38 -14.10 10.45 -10.20
N LYS A 39 -14.68 9.45 -9.52
CA LYS A 39 -16.14 9.35 -9.29
C LYS A 39 -16.63 10.15 -8.10
N THR A 40 -15.76 10.57 -7.19
CA THR A 40 -16.15 11.41 -6.04
C THR A 40 -16.70 12.78 -6.45
N ARG A 41 -16.44 13.21 -7.69
CA ARG A 41 -16.84 14.53 -8.26
C ARG A 41 -16.37 15.72 -7.41
N VAL A 42 -15.39 15.52 -6.53
CA VAL A 42 -14.77 16.61 -5.79
C VAL A 42 -13.96 17.43 -6.79
N THR A 43 -14.39 18.67 -7.04
CA THR A 43 -13.77 19.59 -8.00
C THR A 43 -12.90 20.66 -7.34
N ASP A 44 -13.07 20.89 -6.03
CA ASP A 44 -12.28 21.84 -5.26
C ASP A 44 -10.85 21.29 -5.04
N PRO A 45 -9.81 21.95 -5.57
CA PRO A 45 -8.43 21.49 -5.44
C PRO A 45 -7.95 21.34 -4.00
N LYS A 46 -8.38 22.22 -3.08
CA LYS A 46 -7.98 22.15 -1.66
C LYS A 46 -8.58 20.94 -0.96
N ARG A 47 -9.79 20.54 -1.37
CA ARG A 47 -10.45 19.33 -0.86
C ARG A 47 -9.78 18.08 -1.38
N ILE A 48 -9.38 18.07 -2.66
CA ILE A 48 -8.61 16.96 -3.23
C ILE A 48 -7.28 16.81 -2.50
N GLU A 49 -6.54 17.90 -2.30
CA GLU A 49 -5.26 17.89 -1.58
C GLU A 49 -5.42 17.30 -0.17
N THR A 50 -6.41 17.79 0.58
CA THR A 50 -6.71 17.28 1.92
C THR A 50 -7.11 15.80 1.91
N LEU A 51 -7.81 15.34 0.87
CA LEU A 51 -8.26 13.95 0.74
C LEU A 51 -7.13 12.99 0.34
N LEU A 52 -6.12 13.47 -0.40
CA LEU A 52 -5.00 12.63 -0.83
C LEU A 52 -4.13 12.15 0.34
N ILE A 53 -3.98 12.97 1.39
CA ILE A 53 -3.22 12.60 2.59
C ILE A 53 -3.78 11.33 3.26
N PRO A 54 -5.06 11.27 3.70
CA PRO A 54 -5.62 10.07 4.31
C PRO A 54 -5.72 8.89 3.33
N ILE A 55 -5.93 9.14 2.04
CA ILE A 55 -5.88 8.07 1.02
C ILE A 55 -4.48 7.44 0.96
N ALA A 56 -3.42 8.25 1.00
CA ALA A 56 -2.04 7.75 1.01
C ALA A 56 -1.79 6.88 2.24
N PHE A 57 -2.21 7.31 3.43
CA PHE A 57 -2.10 6.50 4.64
C PHE A 57 -2.91 5.19 4.54
N ALA A 58 -4.16 5.26 4.09
CA ALA A 58 -5.01 4.08 3.90
C ALA A 58 -4.39 3.10 2.90
N TYR A 59 -3.80 3.62 1.82
CA TYR A 59 -3.12 2.81 0.81
C TYR A 59 -1.90 2.10 1.41
N ILE A 60 -1.04 2.80 2.14
CA ILE A 60 0.12 2.23 2.82
C ILE A 60 -0.31 1.10 3.76
N LEU A 61 -1.32 1.34 4.61
CA LEU A 61 -1.82 0.31 5.54
C LEU A 61 -2.36 -0.93 4.82
N CYS A 62 -3.07 -0.74 3.71
CA CYS A 62 -3.57 -1.84 2.90
C CYS A 62 -2.44 -2.62 2.22
N VAL A 63 -1.38 -1.95 1.75
CA VAL A 63 -0.22 -2.64 1.17
C VAL A 63 0.52 -3.44 2.24
N LEU A 64 0.79 -2.85 3.41
CA LEU A 64 1.47 -3.52 4.53
C LEU A 64 0.73 -4.78 5.00
N GLU A 65 -0.60 -4.71 5.16
CA GLU A 65 -1.40 -5.89 5.52
C GLU A 65 -1.37 -6.95 4.40
N GLY A 66 -1.36 -6.51 3.14
CA GLY A 66 -1.23 -7.40 1.99
C GLY A 66 0.13 -8.13 1.95
N GLU A 67 1.22 -7.41 2.19
CA GLU A 67 2.59 -7.94 2.28
C GLU A 67 2.72 -8.93 3.44
N LYS A 68 2.27 -8.54 4.64
CA LYS A 68 2.27 -9.43 5.82
C LYS A 68 1.56 -10.75 5.54
N ARG A 69 0.39 -10.70 4.88
CA ARG A 69 -0.37 -11.89 4.50
C ARG A 69 0.30 -12.75 3.43
N GLU A 70 1.10 -12.13 2.57
CA GLU A 70 1.92 -12.90 1.62
C GLU A 70 3.06 -13.60 2.37
N GLU A 71 3.72 -12.91 3.28
CA GLU A 71 4.82 -13.48 4.09
C GLU A 71 4.36 -14.64 4.98
N THR A 72 3.15 -14.56 5.55
CA THR A 72 2.54 -15.65 6.33
C THR A 72 2.01 -16.81 5.48
N GLY A 73 1.96 -16.65 4.15
CA GLY A 73 1.43 -17.64 3.22
C GLY A 73 -0.11 -17.62 3.07
N ASP A 74 -0.81 -16.66 3.69
CA ASP A 74 -2.26 -16.48 3.55
C ASP A 74 -2.67 -16.02 2.15
N VAL A 75 -1.75 -15.35 1.44
CA VAL A 75 -1.90 -14.92 0.05
C VAL A 75 -0.79 -15.54 -0.79
N ARG A 76 -1.16 -16.20 -1.88
CA ARG A 76 -0.20 -16.85 -2.78
C ARG A 76 0.67 -15.81 -3.51
N SER A 77 1.98 -15.97 -3.41
CA SER A 77 2.94 -15.23 -4.22
C SER A 77 2.84 -15.57 -5.70
N PRO A 78 3.02 -14.60 -6.61
CA PRO A 78 3.07 -14.87 -8.03
C PRO A 78 4.26 -15.77 -8.36
N PRO A 79 4.12 -16.68 -9.35
CA PRO A 79 5.25 -17.45 -9.86
C PRO A 79 6.38 -16.53 -10.33
N LYS A 80 7.63 -17.01 -10.21
CA LYS A 80 8.83 -16.28 -10.64
C LYS A 80 8.67 -15.79 -12.09
N GLY A 81 8.82 -14.48 -12.30
CA GLY A 81 8.70 -13.84 -13.61
C GLY A 81 7.27 -13.53 -14.08
N LYS A 82 6.24 -13.77 -13.26
CA LYS A 82 4.86 -13.37 -13.58
C LYS A 82 4.40 -12.20 -12.73
N THR A 83 3.65 -11.29 -13.35
CA THR A 83 2.96 -10.21 -12.66
C THR A 83 1.80 -10.77 -11.84
N ARG A 84 1.60 -10.22 -10.64
CA ARG A 84 0.53 -10.60 -9.72
C ARG A 84 -0.85 -10.26 -10.30
N MET A 85 -1.80 -11.19 -10.24
CA MET A 85 -3.17 -11.00 -10.76
C MET A 85 -4.01 -10.02 -9.93
N THR A 86 -3.77 -9.97 -8.61
CA THR A 86 -4.43 -9.08 -7.66
C THR A 86 -3.36 -8.36 -6.86
N GLY A 87 -3.39 -7.03 -6.83
CA GLY A 87 -2.44 -6.23 -6.05
C GLY A 87 -2.54 -6.50 -4.55
N LEU A 88 -1.41 -6.45 -3.83
CA LEU A 88 -1.36 -6.63 -2.38
C LEU A 88 -2.29 -5.65 -1.64
N PHE A 89 -2.38 -4.42 -2.16
CA PHE A 89 -3.34 -3.41 -1.73
C PHE A 89 -4.78 -3.94 -1.63
N LEU A 90 -5.30 -4.62 -2.67
CA LEU A 90 -6.69 -5.11 -2.68
C LEU A 90 -6.91 -6.23 -1.66
N ASN A 91 -5.90 -7.06 -1.40
CA ASN A 91 -5.98 -8.08 -0.37
C ASN A 91 -6.00 -7.45 1.04
N GLY A 92 -5.14 -6.47 1.29
CA GLY A 92 -5.16 -5.76 2.56
C GLY A 92 -6.42 -4.93 2.77
N LEU A 93 -6.93 -4.26 1.73
CA LEU A 93 -8.20 -3.53 1.77
C LEU A 93 -9.35 -4.46 2.17
N ARG A 94 -9.41 -5.68 1.60
CA ARG A 94 -10.41 -6.69 1.99
C ARG A 94 -10.24 -7.13 3.43
N SER A 95 -9.01 -7.38 3.88
CA SER A 95 -8.71 -7.78 5.27
C SER A 95 -9.14 -6.70 6.27
N ILE A 96 -8.74 -5.45 6.03
CA ILE A 96 -9.06 -4.29 6.86
C ILE A 96 -10.57 -4.04 6.86
N SER A 97 -11.22 -4.05 5.69
CA SER A 97 -12.67 -3.86 5.58
C SER A 97 -13.45 -4.95 6.33
N ASN A 98 -12.99 -6.20 6.27
CA ASN A 98 -13.58 -7.29 7.03
C ASN A 98 -13.41 -7.10 8.54
N HIS A 99 -12.25 -6.64 9.00
CA HIS A 99 -12.03 -6.31 10.40
C HIS A 99 -12.95 -5.16 10.84
N ILE A 100 -13.03 -4.06 10.10
CA ILE A 100 -13.91 -2.93 10.44
C ILE A 100 -15.38 -3.38 10.53
N ARG A 101 -15.83 -4.26 9.63
CA ARG A 101 -17.23 -4.71 9.59
C ARG A 101 -17.59 -5.73 10.66
N ARG A 102 -16.64 -6.54 11.13
CA ARG A 102 -16.91 -7.73 11.96
C ARG A 102 -16.27 -7.69 13.35
N ALA A 103 -15.29 -6.82 13.56
CA ALA A 103 -14.54 -6.75 14.80
C ALA A 103 -15.16 -5.73 15.76
N THR A 104 -15.05 -6.00 17.06
CA THR A 104 -15.25 -4.97 18.08
C THR A 104 -14.15 -3.91 17.97
N ILE A 105 -14.40 -2.71 18.50
CA ILE A 105 -13.40 -1.62 18.54
C ILE A 105 -12.08 -2.11 19.14
N GLU A 106 -12.13 -2.90 20.21
CA GLU A 106 -10.97 -3.49 20.87
C GLU A 106 -10.12 -4.34 19.90
N LYS A 107 -10.77 -5.25 19.17
CA LYS A 107 -10.12 -6.11 18.18
C LYS A 107 -9.54 -5.29 17.02
N PHE A 108 -10.22 -4.22 16.61
CA PHE A 108 -9.73 -3.32 15.58
C PHE A 108 -8.49 -2.55 16.04
N VAL A 109 -8.47 -2.04 17.27
CA VAL A 109 -7.29 -1.37 17.85
C VAL A 109 -6.10 -2.32 17.93
N ILE A 110 -6.30 -3.55 18.37
CA ILE A 110 -5.25 -4.58 18.40
C ILE A 110 -4.71 -4.85 16.99
N PHE A 111 -5.61 -4.96 16.00
CA PHE A 111 -5.23 -5.13 14.59
C PHE A 111 -4.34 -3.98 14.10
N ILE A 112 -4.75 -2.72 14.32
CA ILE A 112 -3.97 -1.54 13.91
C ILE A 112 -2.62 -1.48 14.63
N ARG A 113 -2.56 -1.81 15.94
CA ARG A 113 -1.28 -1.88 16.66
C ARG A 113 -0.34 -2.91 16.04
N ASN A 114 -0.83 -4.12 15.83
CA ASN A 114 -0.04 -5.20 15.23
C ASN A 114 0.42 -4.90 13.80
N LEU A 115 -0.35 -4.08 13.07
CA LEU A 115 0.01 -3.62 11.73
C LEU A 115 1.15 -2.59 11.76
N LEU A 116 1.13 -1.68 12.73
CA LEU A 116 2.12 -0.59 12.87
C LEU A 116 3.35 -0.97 13.71
N GLN A 117 3.30 -2.07 14.46
CA GLN A 117 4.38 -2.49 15.35
C GLN A 117 5.76 -2.57 14.67
N PRO A 118 5.92 -3.17 13.47
CA PRO A 118 7.22 -3.23 12.81
C PRO A 118 7.79 -1.83 12.49
N PHE A 119 6.91 -0.87 12.18
CA PHE A 119 7.31 0.51 11.93
C PHE A 119 7.79 1.19 13.22
N PHE A 120 7.06 1.02 14.33
CA PHE A 120 7.46 1.57 15.62
C PHE A 120 8.79 0.97 16.10
N ASP A 121 8.97 -0.34 15.92
CA ASP A 121 10.21 -1.04 16.29
C ASP A 121 11.40 -0.52 15.47
N ALA A 122 11.23 -0.40 14.15
CA ALA A 122 12.27 0.12 13.26
C ALA A 122 12.71 1.55 13.60
N TRP A 123 11.77 2.39 14.05
CA TRP A 123 12.01 3.79 14.38
C TRP A 123 12.24 4.05 15.88
N LYS A 124 12.27 2.99 16.71
CA LYS A 124 12.40 3.07 18.18
C LYS A 124 11.38 4.03 18.82
N ILE A 125 10.18 4.10 18.25
CA ILE A 125 9.09 4.91 18.79
C ILE A 125 8.50 4.13 19.98
N PRO A 126 8.45 4.71 21.19
CA PRO A 126 7.83 4.03 22.32
C PRO A 126 6.37 3.73 22.01
N ALA A 127 5.94 2.49 22.23
CA ALA A 127 4.56 2.08 22.03
C ALA A 127 3.64 2.98 22.87
N PHE A 128 2.69 3.67 22.22
CA PHE A 128 1.69 4.47 22.93
C PHE A 128 0.63 3.54 23.56
N ILE A 129 0.31 3.85 24.82
CA ILE A 129 -0.67 3.14 25.67
C ILE A 129 -2.05 3.15 25.05
#